data_AF-A0A3G8WI24-F1
#
_entry.id   AF-A0A3G8WI24-F1
#
_cell.length_a   1.000
_cell.length_b   1.000
_cell.length_c   1.000
_cell.angle_alpha   90.00
_cell.angle_beta   90.00
_cell.angle_gamma   90.00
#
_symmetry.space_group_name_H-M   'P 1'
#
loop_
_entity.id
_entity.type
_entity.pdbx_description
1 polymer ?
#
loop_
_entity_poly.entity_id
_entity_poly.type
_entity_poly.pdbx_seq_one_letter_code
_entity_poly.pdbx_strand_id
1 'polypeptide(L)' 'MNIVDNSTKASTAFGMLITIFVNIGRETILQTVVLAAVGGMSSFLATMLLKHLILKFKKILRK' A
#
# COMPACT_ATOMS: atom_id res chain seq x y z
N MET A 1 19.35 28.19 -6.32
CA MET A 1 19.22 27.69 -4.93
C MET A 1 17.72 27.41 -4.69
N ASN A 2 17.23 26.18 -4.94
CA ASN A 2 15.78 25.85 -4.88
C ASN A 2 15.47 24.37 -4.53
N ILE A 3 16.49 23.54 -4.24
CA ILE A 3 16.31 22.09 -3.99
C ILE A 3 16.16 21.79 -2.48
N VAL A 4 16.71 22.65 -1.63
CA VAL A 4 16.67 22.51 -0.17
C VAL A 4 15.26 22.79 0.36
N ASP A 5 14.54 23.78 -0.16
CA ASP A 5 13.18 24.12 0.30
C ASP A 5 12.16 23.01 -0.01
N ASN A 6 12.27 22.37 -1.17
CA ASN A 6 11.40 21.26 -1.56
C ASN A 6 11.73 19.98 -0.77
N SER A 7 13.01 19.67 -0.58
CA SER A 7 13.43 18.48 0.20
C SER A 7 13.13 18.63 1.70
N THR A 8 13.24 19.84 2.24
CA THR A 8 12.94 20.13 3.64
C THR A 8 11.43 20.11 3.87
N LYS A 9 10.63 20.67 2.96
CA LYS A 9 9.16 20.54 3.01
C LYS A 9 8.70 19.09 2.96
N ALA A 10 9.29 18.28 2.08
CA ALA A 10 9.01 16.85 2.01
C ALA A 10 9.41 16.15 3.31
N SER A 11 10.59 16.45 3.86
CA SER A 11 11.05 15.88 5.14
C SER A 11 10.18 16.28 6.32
N THR A 12 9.74 17.54 6.39
CA THR A 12 8.87 18.02 7.47
C THR A 12 7.46 17.46 7.35
N ALA A 13 6.91 17.39 6.13
CA ALA A 13 5.62 16.74 5.90
C ALA A 13 5.68 15.25 6.27
N PHE A 14 6.76 14.56 5.91
CA PHE A 14 6.98 13.16 6.27
C PHE A 14 7.18 12.98 7.78
N GLY A 15 7.94 13.87 8.42
CA GLY A 15 8.13 13.89 9.87
C GLY A 15 6.83 14.16 10.63
N MET A 16 5.96 15.01 10.10
CA MET A 16 4.64 15.30 10.66
C MET A 16 3.70 14.09 10.51
N LEU A 17 3.71 13.43 9.35
CA LEU A 17 2.97 12.18 9.14
C LEU A 17 3.45 11.11 10.12
N ILE A 18 4.76 10.86 10.22
CA ILE A 18 5.29 9.88 11.18
C ILE A 18 4.92 10.25 12.61
N THR A 19 4.98 11.53 12.98
CA THR A 19 4.64 11.98 14.34
C THR A 19 3.16 11.77 14.66
N ILE A 20 2.26 12.09 13.71
CA ILE A 20 0.82 11.82 13.87
C ILE A 20 0.57 10.32 13.96
N PHE A 21 1.21 9.53 13.10
CA PHE A 21 1.11 8.08 13.15
C PHE A 21 1.64 7.52 14.46
N VAL A 22 2.80 7.95 14.96
CA VAL A 22 3.46 7.47 16.19
C VAL A 22 2.75 7.92 17.47
N ASN A 23 2.10 9.09 17.46
CA ASN A 23 1.43 9.67 18.62
C ASN A 23 0.00 9.10 18.82
N ILE A 24 -0.71 8.72 17.75
CA ILE A 24 -1.90 7.87 17.90
C ILE A 24 -1.44 6.53 18.50
N GLY A 25 -2.16 6.03 19.51
CA GLY A 25 -1.76 4.90 20.35
C GLY A 25 -1.08 3.75 19.58
N ARG A 26 0.04 3.26 20.12
CA ARG A 26 0.92 2.21 19.55
C ARG A 26 0.16 1.01 18.97
N GLU A 27 -0.97 0.67 19.60
CA GLU A 27 -1.86 -0.42 19.21
C GLU A 27 -2.47 -0.21 17.81
N THR A 28 -2.93 1.01 17.51
CA THR A 28 -3.58 1.35 16.24
C THR A 28 -2.58 1.34 15.07
N ILE A 29 -1.31 1.70 15.31
CA ILE A 29 -0.26 1.67 14.28
C ILE A 29 0.03 0.23 13.84
N LEU A 30 0.23 -0.66 14.81
CA LEU A 30 0.51 -2.07 14.53
C LEU A 30 -0.67 -2.70 13.80
N GLN A 31 -1.90 -2.43 14.24
CA GLN A 31 -3.10 -2.88 13.55
C GLN A 31 -3.19 -2.31 12.13
N THR A 32 -2.86 -1.03 11.91
CA THR A 32 -2.91 -0.40 10.59
C THR A 32 -1.88 -0.98 9.64
N VAL A 33 -0.64 -1.18 10.09
CA VAL A 33 0.42 -1.77 9.27
C VAL A 33 0.09 -3.22 8.91
N VAL A 34 -0.39 -4.01 9.89
CA VAL A 34 -0.79 -5.40 9.64
C VAL A 34 -2.01 -5.46 8.71
N LEU A 35 -3.02 -4.61 8.92
CA LEU A 35 -4.21 -4.56 8.09
C LEU A 35 -3.87 -4.11 6.66
N ALA A 36 -2.96 -3.15 6.50
CA ALA A 36 -2.46 -2.71 5.20
C ALA A 36 -1.64 -3.81 4.50
N ALA A 37 -0.81 -4.55 5.23
CA ALA A 37 -0.05 -5.67 4.68
C ALA A 37 -0.97 -6.82 4.23
N VAL A 38 -1.94 -7.19 5.06
CA VAL A 38 -2.94 -8.23 4.72
C VAL A 38 -3.83 -7.76 3.58
N GLY A 39 -4.26 -6.50 3.58
CA GLY A 39 -5.03 -5.89 2.49
C GLY A 39 -4.24 -5.90 1.18
N GLY A 40 -2.99 -5.45 1.19
CA GLY A 40 -2.12 -5.45 0.01
C GLY A 40 -1.85 -6.86 -0.52
N MET A 41 -1.54 -7.80 0.38
CA MET A 41 -1.27 -9.19 -0.01
C MET A 41 -2.53 -9.86 -0.57
N SER A 42 -3.70 -9.66 0.07
CA SER A 42 -4.97 -10.21 -0.42
C SER A 42 -5.40 -9.59 -1.77
N SER A 43 -5.24 -8.29 -1.98
CA SER A 43 -5.49 -7.65 -3.28
C SER A 43 -4.58 -8.20 -4.38
N PHE A 44 -3.31 -8.45 -4.07
CA PHE A 44 -2.37 -9.02 -5.05
C PHE A 44 -2.73 -10.46 -5.40
N LEU A 45 -3.03 -11.29 -4.39
CA LEU A 45 -3.51 -12.66 -4.61
C LEU A 45 -4.80 -12.69 -5.41
N ALA A 46 -5.78 -11.85 -5.07
CA ALA A 46 -7.04 -11.76 -5.79
C ALA A 46 -6.83 -11.37 -7.26
N THR A 47 -5.92 -10.41 -7.53
CA THR A 47 -5.58 -9.99 -8.89
C THR A 47 -4.92 -11.12 -9.68
N MET A 48 -3.97 -11.85 -9.08
CA MET A 48 -3.34 -13.01 -9.73
C MET A 48 -4.36 -14.12 -10.03
N LEU A 49 -5.23 -14.44 -9.07
CA LEU A 49 -6.28 -15.45 -9.24
C LEU A 49 -7.26 -15.05 -10.35
N LEU A 50 -7.68 -13.80 -10.38
CA LEU A 50 -8.58 -13.28 -11.41
C LEU A 50 -7.94 -13.34 -12.80
N LYS A 51 -6.67 -12.93 -12.91
CA LYS A 51 -5.93 -13.01 -14.17
C LYS A 51 -5.78 -14.46 -14.65
N HIS A 52 -5.52 -15.39 -13.73
CA HIS A 52 -5.44 -16.82 -14.04
C HIS A 52 -6.80 -17.37 -14.51
N LEU A 53 -7.89 -16.98 -13.85
CA LEU A 53 -9.25 -17.41 -14.20
C LEU A 53 -9.67 -16.88 -15.58
N ILE A 54 -9.40 -15.60 -15.86
CA ILE A 54 -9.65 -15.00 -17.18
C ILE A 54 -8.85 -15.71 -18.27
N LEU A 55 -7.57 -16.00 -18.01
CA LEU A 55 -6.72 -16.73 -18.97
C LEU A 55 -7.24 -18.16 -19.22
N LYS A 56 -7.69 -18.87 -18.18
CA LYS A 56 -8.32 -20.19 -18.34
C LYS A 56 -9.61 -20.12 -19.15
N PHE A 57 -10.50 -19.17 -18.84
CA PHE A 57 -11.76 -18.99 -19.57
C PHE A 57 -11.52 -18.65 -21.04
N LYS A 58 -10.58 -17.75 -21.33
CA LYS A 58 -10.21 -17.40 -22.71
C LYS A 58 -9.60 -18.59 -23.47
N LYS A 59 -8.87 -19.47 -22.78
CA LYS A 59 -8.28 -20.68 -23.36
C LYS A 59 -9.34 -21.75 -23.66
N ILE A 60 -10.39 -21.85 -22.84
CA ILE A 60 -11.54 -22.73 -23.07
C ILE A 60 -12.43 -22.22 -24.21
N LEU A 61 -12.71 -20.91 -24.24
CA LEU A 61 -13.59 -20.31 -25.25
C LEU A 61 -12.97 -20.27 -26.67
N ARG A 62 -11.64 -20.39 -26.78
CA ARG A 62 -10.91 -20.37 -28.06
C ARG A 62 -10.61 -21.78 -28.60
N LYS A 63 -11.09 -22.83 -27.94
CA LYS A 63 -10.97 -24.23 -28.38
C LYS A 63 -12.32 -24.71 -28.88
#